data_AF-A0A838WXC8-F1
#
_entry.id   AF-A0A838WXC8-F1
#
_cell.length_a   1.000
_cell.length_b   1.000
_cell.length_c   1.000
_cell.angle_alpha   90.00
_cell.angle_beta   90.00
_cell.angle_gamma   90.00
#
_symmetry.space_group_name_H-M   'P 1'
#
loop_
_entity.id
_entity.type
_entity.pdbx_description
1 polymer ?
#
loop_
_entity_poly.entity_id
_entity_poly.type
_entity_poly.pdbx_seq_one_letter_code
_entity_poly.pdbx_strand_id
1 'polypeptide(L)'
;MFEKLIVAEQRSHTMDTYHVDYDWAWGTKRPGDLVTLRAHLEFHDPATAKRAVTEFFDNLMAVHGFHGAGGWAAEEVTPAPGPTQRVIDFTAGGQDVADAIGYAAEDAVEHFSAFPGATVRWEQMPY
;
A
#
# COMPACT_ATOMS: atom_id res chain seq x y z
N MET A 1 0.38 -40.01 28.14
CA MET A 1 0.63 -39.67 26.73
C MET A 1 -0.16 -38.39 26.49
N PHE A 2 0.52 -37.23 26.51
CA PHE A 2 -0.13 -35.92 26.35
C PHE A 2 0.17 -35.44 24.94
N GLU A 3 -0.84 -35.43 24.07
CA GLU A 3 -0.78 -34.77 22.78
C GLU A 3 -0.71 -33.26 22.98
N LYS A 4 0.41 -32.68 22.57
CA LYS A 4 0.60 -31.24 22.46
C LYS A 4 -0.28 -30.76 21.31
N LEU A 5 -1.43 -30.19 21.64
CA LEU A 5 -2.23 -29.40 20.73
C LEU A 5 -1.37 -28.18 20.33
N ILE A 6 -0.80 -28.19 19.13
CA ILE A 6 -0.26 -26.98 18.52
C ILE A 6 -1.48 -26.16 18.16
N VAL A 7 -1.82 -25.18 19.01
CA VAL A 7 -2.71 -24.10 18.64
C VAL A 7 -1.96 -23.31 17.57
N ALA A 8 -2.25 -23.61 16.30
CA ALA A 8 -1.91 -22.72 15.22
C ALA A 8 -2.65 -21.42 15.51
N GLU A 9 -1.89 -20.41 15.92
CA GLU A 9 -2.39 -19.05 16.09
C GLU A 9 -2.99 -18.63 14.74
N GLN A 10 -4.32 -18.68 14.64
CA GLN A 10 -5.04 -18.03 13.56
C GLN A 10 -4.77 -16.54 13.73
N ARG A 11 -3.69 -16.06 13.12
CA ARG A 11 -3.57 -14.65 12.79
C ARG A 11 -4.81 -14.35 11.95
N SER A 12 -5.73 -13.60 12.51
CA SER A 12 -6.72 -12.88 11.72
C SER A 12 -5.92 -12.20 10.61
N HIS A 13 -6.08 -12.64 9.36
CA HIS A 13 -5.42 -12.04 8.20
C HIS A 13 -6.09 -10.68 7.91
N THR A 14 -6.06 -9.78 8.88
CA THR A 14 -6.34 -8.37 8.66
C THR A 14 -5.10 -7.77 8.03
N MET A 15 -5.32 -6.99 6.98
CA MET A 15 -4.25 -6.34 6.24
C MET A 15 -3.56 -5.31 7.14
N ASP A 16 -2.23 -5.30 7.16
CA ASP A 16 -1.45 -4.49 8.10
C ASP A 16 -1.54 -3.00 7.76
N THR A 17 -1.96 -2.18 8.73
CA THR A 17 -1.96 -0.71 8.60
C THR A 17 -0.55 -0.16 8.70
N TYR A 18 -0.19 0.74 7.77
CA TYR A 18 1.07 1.47 7.84
C TYR A 18 1.02 2.52 8.97
N HIS A 19 2.08 2.58 9.77
CA HIS A 19 2.27 3.65 10.73
C HIS A 19 3.34 4.59 10.19
N VAL A 20 3.00 5.87 10.08
CA VAL A 20 3.88 6.87 9.47
C VAL A 20 5.18 6.99 10.27
N ASP A 21 6.29 6.77 9.59
CA ASP A 21 7.63 7.11 10.07
C ASP A 21 7.94 8.56 9.70
N TYR A 22 7.83 9.46 10.68
CA TYR A 22 8.09 10.88 10.49
C TYR A 22 9.58 11.20 10.28
N ASP A 23 10.49 10.37 10.80
CA ASP A 23 11.93 10.55 10.58
C ASP A 23 12.29 10.20 9.13
N TRP A 24 11.67 9.16 8.56
CA TRP A 24 11.79 8.89 7.12
C TRP A 24 11.02 9.92 6.27
N ALA A 25 9.85 10.39 6.71
CA ALA A 25 9.10 11.36 5.91
C ALA A 25 9.76 12.75 5.89
N TRP A 26 10.43 13.16 6.98
CA TRP A 26 10.97 14.53 7.15
C TRP A 26 12.46 14.62 7.50
N GLY A 27 13.05 13.64 8.18
CA GLY A 27 14.25 13.77 9.01
C GLY A 27 15.53 14.26 8.34
N THR A 28 15.63 14.21 7.01
CA THR A 28 16.79 14.77 6.27
C THR A 28 16.41 15.47 4.96
N LYS A 29 15.14 15.80 4.75
CA LYS A 29 14.64 16.25 3.44
C LYS A 29 14.70 17.75 3.23
N ARG A 30 14.89 18.18 1.99
CA ARG A 30 14.66 19.57 1.57
C ARG A 30 13.15 19.80 1.40
N PRO A 31 12.67 21.02 1.63
CA PRO A 31 11.28 21.37 1.30
C PRO A 31 10.97 21.03 -0.16
N GLY A 32 9.93 20.21 -0.38
CA GLY A 32 9.50 19.78 -1.72
C GLY A 32 10.04 18.43 -2.19
N ASP A 33 10.95 17.79 -1.45
CA ASP A 33 11.40 16.44 -1.77
C ASP A 33 10.23 15.44 -1.70
N LEU A 34 10.15 14.55 -2.68
CA LEU A 34 9.13 13.50 -2.71
C LEU A 34 9.51 12.35 -1.78
N VAL A 35 8.51 11.68 -1.21
CA VAL A 35 8.65 10.36 -0.58
C VAL A 35 7.86 9.36 -1.41
N THR A 36 8.30 8.10 -1.42
CA THR A 36 7.53 7.01 -2.03
C THR A 36 7.40 5.86 -1.03
N LEU A 37 6.17 5.54 -0.67
CA LEU A 37 5.82 4.34 0.08
C LEU A 37 5.35 3.27 -0.90
N ARG A 38 6.03 2.13 -0.92
CA ARG A 38 5.70 1.01 -1.80
C ARG A 38 4.85 -0.01 -1.04
N ALA A 39 3.70 -0.34 -1.60
CA ALA A 39 2.86 -1.45 -1.17
C ALA A 39 3.16 -2.70 -2.00
N HIS A 40 3.51 -3.80 -1.34
CA HIS A 40 3.59 -5.12 -1.94
C HIS A 40 2.32 -5.89 -1.57
N LEU A 41 1.43 -6.08 -2.53
CA LEU A 41 0.15 -6.74 -2.36
C LEU A 41 0.22 -8.18 -2.85
N GLU A 42 -0.31 -9.10 -2.06
CA GLU A 42 -0.50 -10.51 -2.41
C GLU A 42 -1.98 -10.85 -2.34
N PHE A 43 -2.48 -11.61 -3.32
CA PHE A 43 -3.88 -12.03 -3.42
C PHE A 43 -4.00 -13.54 -3.58
N HIS A 44 -5.17 -14.09 -3.30
CA HIS A 44 -5.41 -15.54 -3.42
C HIS A 44 -5.30 -16.05 -4.87
N ASP A 45 -5.73 -15.25 -5.84
CA ASP A 45 -5.73 -15.62 -7.25
C ASP A 45 -5.50 -14.43 -8.21
N PRO A 46 -5.07 -14.69 -9.47
CA PRO A 46 -4.71 -13.63 -10.41
C PRO A 46 -5.87 -12.75 -10.88
N ALA A 47 -7.10 -13.30 -10.94
CA ALA A 47 -8.27 -12.53 -11.36
C ALA A 47 -8.66 -11.53 -10.27
N THR A 48 -8.60 -11.95 -9.01
CA THR A 48 -8.78 -11.07 -7.85
C THR A 48 -7.71 -9.98 -7.82
N ALA A 49 -6.44 -10.32 -8.02
CA ALA A 49 -5.35 -9.34 -8.05
C ALA A 49 -5.56 -8.25 -9.11
N LYS A 50 -5.96 -8.65 -10.33
CA LYS A 50 -6.25 -7.71 -11.42
C LYS A 50 -7.45 -6.82 -11.07
N ARG A 51 -8.56 -7.42 -10.63
CA ARG A 51 -9.79 -6.70 -10.30
C ARG A 51 -9.57 -5.69 -9.18
N ALA A 52 -8.90 -6.11 -8.10
CA ALA A 52 -8.68 -5.27 -6.94
C ALA A 52 -7.88 -4.01 -7.29
N VAL A 53 -6.82 -4.15 -8.10
CA VAL A 53 -6.02 -2.99 -8.53
C VAL A 53 -6.77 -2.11 -9.52
N THR A 54 -7.49 -2.69 -10.48
CA THR A 54 -8.34 -1.90 -11.39
C THR A 54 -9.38 -1.08 -10.62
N GLU A 55 -10.11 -1.70 -9.70
CA GLU A 55 -11.11 -1.00 -8.87
C GLU A 55 -10.47 0.08 -7.98
N PHE A 56 -9.24 -0.13 -7.50
CA PHE A 56 -8.52 0.89 -6.72
C PHE A 56 -8.26 2.14 -7.55
N PHE A 57 -7.66 1.97 -8.72
CA PHE A 57 -7.32 3.10 -9.60
C PHE A 57 -8.57 3.79 -10.19
N ASP A 58 -9.64 3.05 -10.48
CA ASP A 58 -10.91 3.60 -10.96
C ASP A 58 -11.58 4.52 -9.90
N ASN A 59 -11.32 4.29 -8.61
CA ASN A 59 -11.84 5.11 -7.50
C ASN A 59 -10.98 6.36 -7.23
N LEU A 60 -9.77 6.44 -7.79
CA LEU A 60 -8.90 7.58 -7.61
C LEU A 60 -9.19 8.67 -8.65
N MET A 61 -9.04 9.92 -8.23
CA MET A 61 -9.14 11.04 -9.15
C MET A 61 -7.98 10.96 -10.15
N ALA A 62 -8.32 10.90 -11.44
CA ALA A 62 -7.35 10.95 -12.53
C ALA A 62 -7.16 12.40 -12.99
N VAL A 63 -6.05 13.03 -12.63
CA VAL A 63 -5.69 14.38 -13.12
C VAL A 63 -4.36 14.32 -13.84
N HIS A 64 -4.34 14.75 -15.11
CA HIS A 64 -3.13 14.77 -15.95
C HIS A 64 -2.38 13.42 -16.04
N GLY A 65 -3.10 12.29 -15.91
CA GLY A 65 -2.52 10.95 -15.97
C GLY A 65 -2.00 10.41 -14.63
N PHE A 66 -2.12 11.18 -13.54
CA PHE A 66 -1.86 10.73 -12.18
C PHE A 66 -3.17 10.36 -11.49
N HIS A 67 -3.17 9.21 -10.84
CA HIS A 67 -4.27 8.78 -9.97
C HIS A 67 -3.89 9.10 -8.53
N GLY A 68 -4.70 9.87 -7.81
CA GLY A 68 -4.39 10.20 -6.42
C GLY A 68 -5.40 11.12 -5.76
N ALA A 69 -5.15 11.43 -4.50
CA ALA A 69 -5.96 12.32 -3.70
C ALA A 69 -5.08 13.06 -2.69
N GLY A 70 -5.56 14.17 -2.12
CA GLY A 70 -4.98 14.72 -0.88
C GLY A 70 -3.46 14.98 -0.85
N GLY A 71 -2.81 15.28 -1.98
CA GLY A 71 -1.36 15.55 -2.04
C GLY A 71 -0.47 14.34 -2.32
N TRP A 72 -1.04 13.18 -2.63
CA TRP A 72 -0.33 11.98 -3.05
C TRP A 72 -0.81 11.46 -4.41
N ALA A 73 0.01 10.62 -5.05
CA ALA A 73 -0.30 9.90 -6.28
C ALA A 73 0.07 8.42 -6.15
N ALA A 74 -0.69 7.54 -6.79
CA ALA A 74 -0.41 6.12 -6.94
C ALA A 74 0.02 5.78 -8.37
N GLU A 75 0.95 4.84 -8.47
CA GLU A 75 1.37 4.21 -9.71
C GLU A 75 1.53 2.70 -9.51
N GLU A 76 0.99 1.89 -10.42
CA GLU A 76 1.28 0.45 -10.42
C GLU A 76 2.68 0.21 -10.99
N VAL A 77 3.55 -0.44 -10.21
CA VAL A 77 4.89 -0.80 -10.65
C VAL A 77 4.79 -1.99 -11.60
N THR A 78 5.21 -1.77 -12.85
CA THR A 78 5.19 -2.80 -13.89
C THR A 78 6.62 -3.22 -14.30
N PRO A 79 6.82 -4.50 -14.68
CA PRO A 79 5.86 -5.60 -14.62
C PRO A 79 5.62 -6.09 -13.18
N ALA A 80 4.44 -6.68 -12.94
CA ALA A 80 4.12 -7.31 -11.67
C ALA A 80 5.11 -8.46 -11.35
N PRO A 81 5.51 -8.65 -10.07
CA PRO A 81 6.47 -9.71 -9.70
C PRO A 81 5.95 -11.14 -9.94
N GLY A 82 4.63 -11.32 -9.95
CA GLY A 82 3.96 -12.60 -10.11
C GLY A 82 2.48 -12.42 -10.44
N PRO A 83 1.77 -13.50 -10.82
CA PRO A 83 0.38 -13.40 -11.29
C PRO A 83 -0.59 -12.97 -10.19
N THR A 84 -0.32 -13.33 -8.92
CA THR A 84 -1.08 -12.95 -7.72
C THR A 84 -0.51 -11.75 -6.99
N GLN A 85 0.60 -11.18 -7.48
CA GLN A 85 1.34 -10.12 -6.82
C GLN A 85 1.12 -8.80 -7.54
N ARG A 86 0.95 -7.72 -6.79
CA ARG A 86 0.84 -6.36 -7.31
C ARG A 86 1.68 -5.43 -6.47
N VAL A 87 2.26 -4.43 -7.10
CA VAL A 87 3.10 -3.45 -6.42
C VAL A 87 2.58 -2.07 -6.80
N ILE A 88 2.32 -1.24 -5.79
CA ILE A 88 1.85 0.12 -5.98
C ILE A 88 2.79 1.07 -5.24
N ASP A 89 3.24 2.10 -5.94
CA ASP A 89 4.03 3.18 -5.36
C ASP A 89 3.12 4.36 -5.05
N PHE A 90 3.06 4.73 -3.77
CA PHE A 90 2.38 5.92 -3.27
C PHE A 90 3.41 7.02 -3.10
N THR A 91 3.37 8.04 -3.95
CA THR A 91 4.31 9.15 -3.94
C THR A 91 3.63 10.42 -3.44
N ALA A 92 4.23 11.07 -2.45
CA ALA A 92 3.74 12.34 -1.91
C ALA A 92 4.86 13.38 -1.86
N GLY A 93 4.48 14.65 -1.83
CA GLY A 93 5.40 15.78 -1.72
C GLY A 93 4.75 17.01 -1.11
N GLY A 94 5.52 18.09 -1.00
CA GLY A 94 5.03 19.35 -0.44
C GLY A 94 5.21 19.45 1.08
N GLN A 95 4.45 20.35 1.71
CA GLN A 95 4.60 20.64 3.15
C GLN A 95 4.06 19.52 4.05
N ASP A 96 3.04 18.78 3.58
CA ASP A 96 2.29 17.80 4.38
C ASP A 96 2.58 16.36 3.92
N VAL A 97 3.82 16.09 3.50
CA VAL A 97 4.21 14.83 2.86
C VAL A 97 3.98 13.58 3.73
N ALA A 98 4.18 13.69 5.05
CA ALA A 98 3.97 12.61 6.00
C ALA A 98 2.48 12.25 6.13
N ASP A 99 1.63 13.27 6.24
CA ASP A 99 0.18 13.12 6.35
C ASP A 99 -0.41 12.57 5.04
N ALA A 100 0.06 13.07 3.89
CA ALA A 100 -0.34 12.58 2.58
C ALA A 100 -0.01 11.09 2.39
N ILE A 101 1.14 10.60 2.87
CA ILE A 101 1.44 9.15 2.87
C ILE A 101 0.57 8.39 3.85
N GLY A 102 0.28 8.94 5.03
CA GLY A 102 -0.66 8.36 5.97
C GLY A 102 -2.01 8.10 5.30
N TYR A 103 -2.57 9.11 4.64
CA TYR A 103 -3.83 8.99 3.90
C TYR A 103 -3.75 8.00 2.75
N ALA A 104 -2.66 8.01 1.97
CA ALA A 104 -2.48 7.04 0.89
C ALA A 104 -2.52 5.58 1.39
N ALA A 105 -1.86 5.32 2.52
CA ALA A 105 -1.83 4.00 3.12
C ALA A 105 -3.18 3.62 3.75
N GLU A 106 -3.88 4.56 4.38
CA GLU A 106 -5.24 4.36 4.91
C GLU A 106 -6.23 4.01 3.79
N ASP A 107 -6.26 4.79 2.69
CA ASP A 107 -7.12 4.56 1.53
C ASP A 107 -6.84 3.19 0.89
N ALA A 108 -5.57 2.81 0.77
CA ALA A 108 -5.17 1.50 0.29
C ALA A 108 -5.63 0.38 1.24
N VAL A 109 -5.50 0.57 2.56
CA VAL A 109 -5.97 -0.42 3.54
C VAL A 109 -7.47 -0.60 3.49
N GLU A 110 -8.22 0.50 3.47
CA GLU A 110 -9.67 0.50 3.36
C GLU A 110 -10.11 -0.28 2.11
N HIS A 111 -9.52 0.03 0.94
CA HIS A 111 -9.88 -0.62 -0.32
C HIS A 111 -9.51 -2.11 -0.35
N PHE A 112 -8.24 -2.45 -0.12
CA PHE A 112 -7.77 -3.82 -0.35
C PHE A 112 -8.24 -4.80 0.75
N SER A 113 -8.65 -4.31 1.92
CA SER A 113 -9.20 -5.16 3.00
C SER A 113 -10.55 -5.77 2.64
N ALA A 114 -11.25 -5.23 1.63
CA ALA A 114 -12.47 -5.80 1.09
C ALA A 114 -12.26 -7.10 0.29
N PHE A 115 -11.01 -7.46 -0.01
CA PHE A 115 -10.66 -8.68 -0.75
C PHE A 115 -10.15 -9.77 0.21
N PRO A 116 -10.93 -10.85 0.47
CA PRO A 116 -10.55 -11.87 1.45
C PRO A 116 -9.20 -12.53 1.14
N GLY A 117 -8.33 -12.56 2.15
CA GLY A 117 -6.99 -13.16 2.03
C GLY A 117 -5.96 -12.29 1.32
N ALA A 118 -6.31 -11.05 0.94
CA ALA A 118 -5.32 -10.07 0.51
C ALA A 118 -4.40 -9.68 1.68
N THR A 119 -3.13 -9.48 1.39
CA THR A 119 -2.14 -8.99 2.36
C THR A 119 -1.33 -7.87 1.74
N VAL A 120 -0.80 -6.99 2.59
CA VAL A 120 0.09 -5.91 2.18
C VAL A 120 1.36 -5.94 3.02
N ARG A 121 2.50 -5.69 2.38
CA ARG A 121 3.75 -5.35 3.05
C ARG A 121 4.23 -4.00 2.56
N TRP A 122 4.53 -3.12 3.50
CA TRP A 122 4.99 -1.77 3.22
C TRP A 122 6.51 -1.70 3.12
N GLU A 123 7.01 -0.90 2.18
CA GLU A 123 8.43 -0.61 2.01
C GLU A 123 8.61 0.89 1.79
N GLN A 124 9.39 1.52 2.65
CA GLN A 124 9.82 2.90 2.49
C GLN A 124 10.94 2.96 1.45
N MET A 125 10.72 3.63 0.33
CA MET A 125 11.74 3.74 -0.71
C MET A 125 12.84 4.74 -0.29
N PRO A 126 14.11 4.48 -0.66
CA PRO A 126 15.18 5.45 -0.49
C PRO A 126 14.95 6.67 -1.38
N TYR A 127 15.52 7.81 -0.97
CA TYR A 127 15.45 9.09 -1.70
C TYR A 127 16.58 9.24 -2.71
#